data_AF-A0A9E6WA91-F1
#
_entry.id   AF-A0A9E6WA91-F1
#
_cell.length_a   1.000
_cell.length_b   1.000
_cell.length_c   1.000
_cell.angle_alpha   90.00
_cell.angle_beta   90.00
_cell.angle_gamma   90.00
#
_symmetry.space_group_name_H-M   'P 1'
#
loop_
_entity.id
_entity.type
_entity.pdbx_description
1 polymer ?
#
loop_
_entity_poly.entity_id
_entity_poly.type
_entity_poly.pdbx_seq_one_letter_code
_entity_poly.pdbx_strand_id
1 'polypeptide(L)' 'QQLAINGRMVIPVGHEHRQEMTVITRISESEFRSEKHGDFVFVPLLKGTVNL' A
#
# COMPACT_ATOMS: atom_id res chain seq x y z
N GLN A 1 4.13 -13.79 -11.80
CA GLN A 1 3.59 -13.65 -10.42
C GLN A 1 4.60 -12.86 -9.60
N GLN A 2 4.27 -11.66 -9.11
CA GLN A 2 5.23 -10.74 -8.48
C GLN A 2 5.30 -10.85 -6.94
N LEU A 3 4.34 -11.50 -6.28
CA LEU A 3 4.30 -11.65 -4.82
C LEU A 3 4.55 -13.11 -4.42
N ALA A 4 5.61 -13.36 -3.65
CA ALA A 4 5.91 -14.67 -3.08
C ALA A 4 4.89 -15.07 -2.01
N ILE A 5 4.74 -16.37 -1.72
CA ILE A 5 3.95 -16.85 -0.59
C ILE A 5 4.55 -16.29 0.71
N ASN A 6 3.71 -15.84 1.64
CA ASN A 6 4.03 -15.04 2.82
C ASN A 6 4.62 -13.65 2.52
N GLY A 7 4.69 -13.24 1.25
CA GLY A 7 5.01 -11.88 0.85
C GLY A 7 3.89 -10.92 1.23
N ARG A 8 4.28 -9.72 1.68
CA ARG A 8 3.37 -8.63 2.06
C ARG A 8 3.51 -7.47 1.08
N MET A 9 2.40 -7.09 0.45
CA MET A 9 2.28 -5.90 -0.38
C MET A 9 1.54 -4.84 0.42
N VAL A 10 2.21 -3.73 0.73
CA VAL A 10 1.61 -2.61 1.45
C VAL A 10 1.32 -1.50 0.44
N ILE A 11 0.05 -1.15 0.27
CA ILE A 11 -0.38 -0.13 -0.68
C ILE A 11 -1.38 0.83 -0.03
N PRO A 12 -1.24 2.14 -0.22
CA PRO A 12 -2.30 3.09 0.08
C PRO A 12 -3.39 2.97 -1.00
N VAL A 13 -4.63 2.75 -0.58
CA VAL A 13 -5.79 2.67 -1.48
C VAL A 13 -6.77 3.77 -1.08
N GLY A 14 -7.13 4.64 -2.02
CA GLY A 14 -8.05 5.74 -1.76
C GLY A 14 -7.80 6.95 -2.65
N HIS A 15 -8.52 8.04 -2.38
CA HIS A 15 -8.43 9.30 -3.12
C HIS A 15 -7.35 10.21 -2.52
N GLU A 16 -6.92 11.26 -3.24
CA GLU A 16 -5.84 12.17 -2.83
C GLU A 16 -6.01 12.77 -1.42
N HIS A 17 -7.25 12.88 -0.94
CA HIS A 17 -7.58 13.45 0.37
C HIS A 17 -7.79 12.41 1.47
N ARG A 18 -7.89 11.12 1.15
CA ARG A 18 -8.08 10.04 2.12
C ARG A 18 -7.60 8.71 1.54
N GLN A 19 -6.45 8.26 2.02
CA GLN A 19 -5.87 6.96 1.67
C GLN A 19 -5.94 6.03 2.88
N GLU A 20 -6.44 4.82 2.65
CA GLU A 20 -6.46 3.74 3.63
C GLU A 20 -5.28 2.80 3.35
N MET A 21 -4.42 2.56 4.34
CA MET A 21 -3.30 1.63 4.13
C MET A 21 -3.85 0.21 4.10
N THR A 22 -3.62 -0.49 3.00
CA THR A 22 -4.02 -1.88 2.83
C THR A 22 -2.77 -2.76 2.74
N VAL A 23 -2.71 -3.80 3.56
CA VAL A 23 -1.68 -4.83 3.54
C VAL A 23 -2.29 -6.08 2.91
N ILE A 24 -1.73 -6.53 1.80
CA ILE A 24 -2.11 -7.76 1.12
C ILE A 24 -1.02 -8.80 1.38
N THR A 25 -1.39 -9.90 2.03
CA THR A 25 -0.51 -11.04 2.30
C THR A 25 -0.92 -12.20 1.40
N ARG A 26 0.01 -12.76 0.61
CA ARG A 26 -0.25 -13.98 -0.15
C ARG A 26 -0.12 -15.18 0.78
N ILE A 27 -1.23 -15.86 1.08
CA ILE A 27 -1.24 -17.01 1.99
C ILE A 27 -0.92 -18.31 1.24
N SER A 28 -1.37 -18.43 -0.01
CA SER A 28 -1.14 -19.62 -0.83
C SER A 28 -1.03 -19.25 -2.31
N GLU A 29 -1.01 -20.25 -3.19
CA GLU A 29 -0.94 -19.98 -4.62
C GLU A 29 -2.15 -19.22 -5.16
N SER A 30 -3.33 -19.44 -4.57
CA SER A 30 -4.62 -18.86 -4.97
C SER A 30 -5.24 -17.92 -3.92
N GLU A 31 -4.71 -17.89 -2.70
CA GLU A 31 -5.31 -17.13 -1.60
C GLU A 31 -4.49 -15.89 -1.22
N PHE A 32 -5.20 -14.78 -1.06
CA PHE A 32 -4.67 -13.50 -0.58
C PHE A 32 -5.53 -13.01 0.58
N ARG A 33 -4.88 -12.58 1.65
CA ARG A 33 -5.53 -11.92 2.79
C ARG A 33 -5.26 -10.43 2.73
N SER A 34 -6.29 -9.62 2.90
CA SER A 34 -6.17 -8.16 2.97
C SER A 34 -6.50 -7.66 4.37
N GLU A 35 -5.68 -6.75 4.86
CA GLU A 35 -5.82 -6.11 6.17
C GLU A 35 -5.79 -4.60 5.98
N LYS A 36 -6.81 -3.94 6.52
CA LYS A 36 -6.97 -2.49 6.45
C LYS A 36 -6.42 -1.87 7.72
N HIS A 37 -5.45 -0.99 7.57
CA HIS A 37 -4.78 -0.28 8.66
C HIS A 37 -5.09 1.20 8.52
N GLY A 38 -6.15 1.68 9.16
CA GLY A 38 -6.44 3.10 9.41
C GLY A 38 -6.38 4.06 8.21
N ASP A 39 -6.79 5.31 8.46
CA ASP A 39 -6.57 6.38 7.50
C ASP A 39 -5.14 6.91 7.66
N PHE A 40 -4.34 6.85 6.60
CA PHE A 40 -3.02 7.45 6.54
C PHE A 40 -3.07 8.63 5.57
N VAL A 41 -2.76 9.83 6.08
CA VAL A 41 -2.52 10.99 5.23
C VAL A 41 -1.02 11.02 4.93
N PHE A 42 -0.63 10.51 3.77
CA PHE A 42 0.73 10.70 3.28
C PHE A 42 0.90 12.17 2.88
N VAL A 43 2.06 12.74 3.19
CA VAL A 43 2.45 14.02 2.62
C VAL A 43 2.48 13.91 1.10
N PRO A 44 2.05 14.94 0.36
CA PRO A 44 2.09 14.90 -1.10
C PRO A 44 3.51 14.59 -1.59
N LEU A 45 3.61 13.58 -2.45
CA LEU A 45 4.87 13.12 -3.04
C LEU A 45 5.42 14.24 -3.94
N LEU A 46 6.41 14.98 -3.44
CA LEU A 46 7.08 16.04 -4.18
C LEU A 46 7.75 15.41 -5.41
N LYS A 47 7.29 15.77 -6.61
CA LYS A 47 8.05 15.53 -7.85
C LYS A 47 9.34 16.35 -7.72
N GLY A 48 10.52 15.71 -7.81
CA GLY A 48 11.82 16.41 -7.78
C GLY A 48 11.81 17.63 -8.72
N THR A 49 12.36 18.80 -8.36
CA THR A 49 13.61 19.07 -7.65
C THR A 49 13.34 20.08 -6.53
N VAL A 50 13.71 19.77 -5.29
CA VAL A 50 13.73 20.77 -4.21
C VAL A 50 15.05 21.53 -4.34
N ASN A 51 15.02 22.67 -5.03
CA ASN A 51 16.09 23.65 -4.88
C ASN A 51 15.72 24.50 -3.65
N LEU A 52 16.53 24.37 -2.59
CA LEU A 52 16.59 25.34 -1.50
C LEU A 52 17.20 26.66 -2.02
#